data_AF-A0A382L9X0-F1
#
_entry.id   AF-A0A382L9X0-F1
#
_cell.length_a   1.000
_cell.length_b   1.000
_cell.length_c   1.000
_cell.angle_alpha   90.00
_cell.angle_beta   90.00
_cell.angle_gamma   90.00
#
_symmetry.space_group_name_H-M   'P 1'
#
loop_
_entity.id
_entity.type
_entity.pdbx_description
1 polymer ?
#
loop_
_entity_poly.entity_id
_entity_poly.type
_entity_poly.pdbx_seq_one_letter_code
_entity_poly.pdbx_strand_id
1 'polypeptide(L)'
;VREEDHKILLLFHTKLQKWLQPGGHADGDPNLARVALREAEEETGINHLKVYQIPIDLDIHIVRPPGEKEHKHFDVRYLTLAPKDSEPIGNHESQDLCWFTKDEINSMSLDHGLIRMIETGFELLSTM
;
A
#
# COMPACT_ATOMS: atom_id res chain seq x y z
N VAL A 1 6.95 1.43 -3.51
CA VAL A 1 7.56 2.62 -4.15
C VAL A 1 8.59 2.18 -5.17
N ARG A 2 8.80 3.00 -6.18
CA ARG A 2 9.84 2.84 -7.19
C ARG A 2 10.78 4.02 -7.08
N GLU A 3 12.01 3.76 -6.65
CA GLU A 3 12.94 4.81 -6.20
C GLU A 3 13.46 5.64 -7.37
N GLU A 4 13.70 5.01 -8.52
CA GLU A 4 14.30 5.67 -9.68
C GLU A 4 13.47 6.84 -10.23
N ASP A 5 12.16 6.79 -10.09
CA ASP A 5 11.23 7.80 -10.60
C ASP A 5 10.34 8.41 -9.51
N HIS A 6 10.64 8.12 -8.25
CA HIS A 6 9.90 8.61 -7.08
C HIS A 6 8.39 8.42 -7.22
N LYS A 7 7.97 7.19 -7.54
CA LYS A 7 6.55 6.86 -7.66
C LYS A 7 6.07 5.90 -6.59
N ILE A 8 4.79 6.03 -6.25
CA ILE A 8 4.07 5.11 -5.36
C ILE A 8 3.11 4.28 -6.21
N LEU A 9 3.05 2.98 -5.94
CA LEU A 9 2.09 2.09 -6.56
C LEU A 9 0.80 2.09 -5.74
N LEU A 10 -0.33 2.31 -6.40
CA LEU A 10 -1.66 2.07 -5.85
C LEU A 10 -2.40 1.07 -6.74
N LEU A 11 -3.35 0.37 -6.15
CA LEU A 11 -4.28 -0.52 -6.84
C LEU A 11 -5.70 0.04 -6.77
N PHE A 12 -6.46 -0.11 -7.85
CA PHE A 12 -7.87 0.23 -7.88
C PHE A 12 -8.70 -0.99 -7.46
N HIS A 13 -9.20 -0.97 -6.23
CA HIS A 13 -9.77 -2.15 -5.58
C HIS A 13 -11.16 -2.51 -6.14
N THR A 14 -11.34 -3.76 -6.58
CA THR A 14 -12.52 -4.25 -7.29
C THR A 14 -13.81 -4.03 -6.52
N LYS A 15 -13.85 -4.31 -5.21
CA LYS A 15 -15.09 -4.20 -4.42
C LYS A 15 -15.35 -2.78 -3.91
N LEU A 16 -14.29 -2.02 -3.62
CA LEU A 16 -14.40 -0.71 -2.98
C LEU A 16 -14.46 0.43 -4.00
N GLN A 17 -14.03 0.19 -5.24
CA GLN A 17 -13.97 1.18 -6.30
C GLN A 17 -13.17 2.43 -5.87
N LYS A 18 -12.02 2.18 -5.26
CA LYS A 18 -11.10 3.18 -4.71
C LYS A 18 -9.66 2.79 -4.98
N TRP A 19 -8.81 3.80 -5.15
CA TRP A 19 -7.36 3.62 -5.14
C TRP A 19 -6.86 3.43 -3.72
N LEU A 20 -6.09 2.36 -3.50
CA LEU A 20 -5.57 1.95 -2.19
C LEU A 20 -4.12 1.47 -2.34
N GLN A 21 -3.41 1.45 -1.22
CA GLN A 21 -2.17 0.70 -1.08
C GLN A 21 -2.45 -0.81 -0.98
N PRO A 22 -1.50 -1.68 -1.37
CA PRO A 22 -1.55 -3.10 -1.03
C PRO A 22 -1.57 -3.31 0.48
N GLY A 23 -2.24 -4.37 0.95
CA GLY A 23 -2.22 -4.75 2.35
C GLY A 23 -3.34 -5.70 2.75
N GLY A 24 -3.06 -6.51 3.76
CA GLY A 24 -3.98 -7.53 4.26
C GLY A 24 -3.78 -7.82 5.75
N HIS A 25 -4.47 -8.87 6.22
CA HIS A 25 -4.47 -9.24 7.63
C HIS A 25 -3.17 -9.95 8.03
N ALA A 26 -2.77 -9.77 9.30
CA ALA A 26 -1.63 -10.47 9.85
C ALA A 26 -1.93 -11.94 10.20
N ASP A 27 -3.19 -12.29 10.45
CA ASP A 27 -3.64 -13.66 10.74
C ASP A 27 -2.81 -14.42 11.80
N GLY A 28 -2.39 -13.67 12.83
CA GLY A 28 -1.59 -14.19 13.95
C GLY A 28 -0.08 -14.17 13.73
N ASP A 29 0.40 -13.73 12.56
CA ASP A 29 1.82 -13.49 12.31
C ASP A 29 2.32 -12.25 13.08
N PRO A 30 3.26 -12.40 14.03
CA PRO A 30 3.78 -11.27 14.79
C PRO A 30 4.75 -10.40 13.97
N ASN A 31 5.24 -10.86 12.82
CA ASN A 31 6.16 -10.10 11.99
C ASN A 31 5.41 -9.27 10.95
N LEU A 32 4.91 -8.11 11.36
CA LEU A 32 4.08 -7.25 10.53
C LEU A 32 4.81 -6.70 9.28
N ALA A 33 6.13 -6.50 9.34
CA ALA A 33 6.90 -6.10 8.16
C ALA A 33 6.91 -7.21 7.09
N ARG A 34 7.02 -8.48 7.52
CA ARG A 34 6.92 -9.63 6.62
C ARG A 34 5.51 -9.80 6.06
N VAL A 35 4.47 -9.57 6.87
CA VAL A 35 3.08 -9.56 6.40
C VAL A 35 2.90 -8.51 5.30
N ALA A 36 3.30 -7.27 5.55
CA ALA A 36 3.18 -6.18 4.57
C ALA A 36 3.95 -6.49 3.27
N LEU A 37 5.13 -7.12 3.37
CA LEU A 37 5.89 -7.56 2.21
C LEU A 37 5.14 -8.63 1.41
N ARG A 38 4.64 -9.68 2.09
CA ARG A 38 3.90 -10.78 1.45
C ARG A 38 2.67 -10.26 0.71
N GLU A 39 1.84 -9.47 1.39
CA GLU A 39 0.61 -8.91 0.80
C GLU A 39 0.94 -8.02 -0.40
N ALA A 40 1.99 -7.20 -0.32
CA ALA A 40 2.43 -6.40 -1.45
C ALA A 40 2.88 -7.27 -2.65
N GLU A 41 3.60 -8.38 -2.43
CA GLU A 41 3.97 -9.30 -3.51
C GLU A 41 2.73 -10.00 -4.10
N GLU A 42 1.81 -10.47 -3.26
CA GLU A 42 0.59 -11.19 -3.65
C GLU A 42 -0.42 -10.31 -4.42
N GLU A 43 -0.60 -9.06 -4.00
CA GLU A 43 -1.56 -8.14 -4.63
C GLU A 43 -1.02 -7.43 -5.85
N THR A 44 0.29 -7.16 -5.90
CA THR A 44 0.89 -6.44 -7.04
C THR A 44 1.45 -7.39 -8.10
N GLY A 45 1.78 -8.62 -7.73
CA GLY A 45 2.50 -9.57 -8.59
C GLY A 45 3.97 -9.23 -8.81
N ILE A 46 4.50 -8.19 -8.13
CA ILE A 46 5.90 -7.81 -8.22
C ILE A 46 6.72 -8.70 -7.28
N ASN A 47 7.66 -9.46 -7.84
CA ASN A 47 8.58 -10.28 -7.06
C ASN A 47 9.78 -9.47 -6.57
N HIS A 48 10.44 -9.96 -5.52
CA HIS A 48 11.69 -9.40 -4.99
C HIS A 48 11.53 -7.98 -4.43
N LEU A 49 10.34 -7.67 -3.91
CA LEU A 49 10.13 -6.47 -3.13
C LEU A 49 11.04 -6.50 -1.89
N LYS A 50 11.44 -5.33 -1.41
CA LYS A 50 12.15 -5.17 -0.13
C LYS A 50 11.30 -4.33 0.79
N VAL A 51 11.27 -4.65 2.09
CA VAL A 51 10.52 -3.86 3.08
C VAL A 51 11.46 -3.16 4.04
N TYR A 52 11.22 -1.88 4.27
CA TYR A 52 11.86 -1.14 5.36
C TYR A 52 11.26 -1.60 6.68
N GLN A 53 12.07 -2.14 7.59
CA GLN A 53 11.59 -2.85 8.78
C GLN A 53 10.92 -1.93 9.82
N ILE A 54 11.10 -0.62 9.72
CA ILE A 54 10.47 0.35 10.63
C ILE A 54 9.16 0.80 10.00
N PRO A 55 8.02 0.72 10.73
CA PRO A 55 6.76 1.27 10.25
C PRO A 55 6.90 2.77 9.95
N ILE A 56 6.31 3.21 8.85
CA ILE A 56 6.30 4.61 8.44
C ILE A 56 5.04 5.32 8.90
N ASP A 57 3.97 4.56 9.14
CA ASP A 57 2.68 5.10 9.53
C ASP A 57 1.88 4.11 10.39
N LEU A 58 1.03 4.65 11.26
CA LEU A 58 0.03 3.93 12.04
C LEU A 58 -1.34 4.57 11.78
N ASP A 59 -2.37 3.74 11.59
CA ASP A 59 -3.72 4.22 11.32
C ASP A 59 -4.77 3.35 12.00
N ILE A 60 -5.90 3.95 12.34
CA ILE A 60 -7.06 3.22 12.87
C ILE A 60 -8.27 3.70 12.09
N HIS A 61 -8.93 2.78 11.40
CA HIS A 61 -10.15 3.09 10.66
C HIS A 61 -11.20 2.01 10.85
N ILE A 62 -12.46 2.37 10.57
CA ILE A 62 -13.59 1.47 10.68
C ILE A 62 -13.82 0.78 9.34
N VAL A 63 -13.92 -0.55 9.37
CA VAL A 63 -14.31 -1.35 8.20
C VAL A 63 -15.72 -1.90 8.36
N ARG A 64 -16.38 -2.12 7.22
CA ARG A 64 -17.74 -2.67 7.14
C ARG A 64 -17.78 -3.80 6.10
N PRO A 65 -17.10 -4.95 6.34
CA PRO A 65 -17.08 -6.04 5.39
C PRO A 65 -18.46 -6.70 5.29
N PRO A 66 -18.88 -7.18 4.10
CA PRO A 66 -20.09 -7.98 3.99
C PRO A 66 -20.00 -9.27 4.82
N GLY A 67 -20.99 -9.53 5.67
CA GLY A 67 -21.06 -10.76 6.47
C GLY A 67 -20.36 -10.70 7.83
N GLU A 68 -19.73 -9.57 8.16
CA GLU A 68 -19.04 -9.36 9.43
C GLU A 68 -19.60 -8.13 10.15
N LYS A 69 -19.42 -8.10 11.48
CA LYS A 69 -19.75 -6.89 12.25
C LYS A 69 -18.76 -5.79 11.90
N GLU A 70 -19.24 -4.55 11.88
CA GLU A 70 -18.39 -3.37 11.86
C GLU A 70 -17.33 -3.48 12.97
N HIS A 71 -16.07 -3.25 12.61
CA HIS A 71 -14.95 -3.29 13.53
C HIS A 71 -13.84 -2.35 13.07
N LYS A 72 -12.80 -2.21 13.91
CA LYS A 72 -11.65 -1.37 13.62
C LYS A 72 -10.52 -2.20 13.05
N HIS A 73 -9.94 -1.72 11.96
CA HIS A 73 -8.60 -2.11 11.56
C HIS A 73 -7.58 -1.25 12.30
N PHE A 74 -6.49 -1.88 12.71
CA PHE A 74 -5.32 -1.25 13.28
C PHE A 74 -4.17 -1.48 12.31
N ASP A 75 -3.87 -0.48 11.49
CA ASP A 75 -2.89 -0.62 10.44
C ASP A 75 -1.50 -0.26 10.96
N VAL A 76 -0.53 -1.13 10.69
CA VAL A 76 0.90 -0.82 10.79
C VAL A 76 1.45 -0.84 9.38
N ARG A 77 1.85 0.35 8.89
CA ARG A 77 2.12 0.56 7.47
C ARG A 77 3.61 0.71 7.23
N TYR A 78 4.07 0.07 6.16
CA TYR A 78 5.49 -0.08 5.86
C TYR A 78 5.81 0.45 4.46
N LEU A 79 7.05 0.90 4.28
CA LEU A 79 7.58 1.23 2.97
C LEU A 79 8.12 -0.04 2.30
N THR A 80 7.61 -0.37 1.13
CA THR A 80 8.13 -1.45 0.27
C THR A 80 8.80 -0.86 -0.97
N LEU A 81 10.04 -1.27 -1.25
CA LEU A 81 10.82 -0.87 -2.41
C LEU A 81 10.65 -1.91 -3.51
N ALA A 82 10.25 -1.45 -4.69
CA ALA A 82 10.12 -2.29 -5.87
C ALA A 82 11.43 -2.35 -6.64
N PRO A 83 11.78 -3.51 -7.24
CA PRO A 83 12.90 -3.58 -8.17
C PRO A 83 12.72 -2.60 -9.32
N LYS A 84 13.86 -2.15 -9.84
CA LYS A 84 13.90 -1.31 -11.03
C LYS A 84 13.14 -1.98 -12.18
N ASP A 85 12.40 -1.18 -12.94
CA ASP A 85 11.68 -1.62 -14.15
C ASP A 85 10.61 -2.70 -13.87
N SER A 86 10.19 -2.87 -12.60
CA SER A 86 9.10 -3.80 -12.24
C SER A 86 7.76 -3.32 -12.77
N GLU A 87 6.99 -4.26 -13.32
CA GLU A 87 5.64 -4.04 -13.81
C GLU A 87 4.63 -4.76 -12.92
N PRO A 88 3.65 -4.05 -12.34
CA PRO A 88 2.60 -4.67 -11.56
C PRO A 88 1.66 -5.45 -12.48
N ILE A 89 1.29 -6.65 -12.06
CA ILE A 89 0.35 -7.53 -12.77
C ILE A 89 -1.02 -7.49 -12.10
N GLY A 90 -1.04 -7.31 -10.78
CA GLY A 90 -2.26 -7.36 -10.00
C GLY A 90 -2.74 -8.78 -9.72
N ASN A 91 -3.90 -8.85 -9.08
CA ASN A 91 -4.63 -10.09 -8.85
C ASN A 91 -6.15 -9.82 -8.97
N HIS A 92 -6.98 -10.81 -8.63
CA HIS A 92 -8.44 -10.68 -8.71
C HIS A 92 -9.07 -9.58 -7.83
N GLU A 93 -8.33 -9.02 -6.87
CA GLU A 93 -8.81 -7.99 -5.94
C GLU A 93 -8.66 -6.58 -6.50
N SER A 94 -7.90 -6.41 -7.58
CA SER A 94 -7.64 -5.14 -8.25
C SER A 94 -8.14 -5.17 -9.70
N GLN A 95 -8.66 -4.03 -10.17
CA GLN A 95 -9.01 -3.83 -11.58
C GLN A 95 -7.90 -3.12 -12.35
N ASP A 96 -7.04 -2.39 -11.65
CA ASP A 96 -5.95 -1.62 -12.21
C ASP A 96 -4.86 -1.40 -11.15
N LEU A 97 -3.62 -1.19 -11.60
CA LEU A 97 -2.46 -0.87 -10.78
C LEU A 97 -1.65 0.21 -11.48
N CYS A 98 -1.42 1.32 -10.79
CA CYS A 98 -0.78 2.49 -11.39
C CYS A 98 0.30 3.06 -10.48
N TRP A 99 1.41 3.43 -11.12
CA TRP A 99 2.48 4.19 -10.49
C TRP A 99 2.19 5.68 -10.58
N PHE A 100 1.99 6.31 -9.43
CA PHE A 100 1.66 7.72 -9.31
C PHE A 100 2.84 8.53 -8.78
N THR A 101 3.04 9.69 -9.40
CA THR A 101 3.89 10.77 -8.89
C THR A 101 3.18 11.53 -7.78
N LYS A 102 3.93 12.31 -7.00
CA LYS A 102 3.38 13.18 -5.96
C LYS A 102 2.33 14.16 -6.51
N ASP A 103 2.58 14.75 -7.68
CA ASP A 103 1.66 15.71 -8.30
C ASP A 103 0.35 15.06 -8.76
N GLU A 104 0.43 13.84 -9.33
CA GLU A 104 -0.76 13.08 -9.69
C GLU A 104 -1.60 12.75 -8.45
N ILE A 105 -0.98 12.27 -7.37
CA ILE A 105 -1.67 12.01 -6.09
C ILE A 105 -2.35 13.28 -5.55
N ASN A 106 -1.68 14.44 -5.58
CA ASN A 106 -2.24 15.71 -5.10
C ASN A 106 -3.50 16.14 -5.86
N SER A 107 -3.68 15.65 -7.09
CA SER A 107 -4.88 15.91 -7.91
C SER A 107 -6.02 14.92 -7.66
N MET A 108 -5.76 13.82 -6.94
CA MET A 108 -6.75 12.77 -6.66
C MET A 108 -7.55 13.08 -5.40
N SER A 109 -8.79 12.58 -5.35
CA SER A 109 -9.59 12.56 -4.13
C SER A 109 -9.36 11.23 -3.39
N LEU A 110 -8.44 11.23 -2.43
CA LEU A 110 -8.09 10.07 -1.61
C LEU A 110 -8.49 10.27 -0.14
N ASP A 111 -8.64 9.17 0.58
CA ASP A 111 -8.93 9.21 2.01
C ASP A 111 -7.73 9.82 2.79
N HIS A 112 -8.00 10.60 3.84
CA HIS A 112 -6.98 11.36 4.58
C HIS A 112 -5.85 10.46 5.13
N GLY A 113 -6.20 9.27 5.64
CA GLY A 113 -5.21 8.31 6.13
C GLY A 113 -4.26 7.82 5.05
N LEU A 114 -4.74 7.67 3.81
CA LEU A 114 -3.94 7.27 2.66
C LEU A 114 -3.01 8.40 2.22
N ILE A 115 -3.53 9.63 2.11
CA ILE A 115 -2.73 10.82 1.77
C ILE A 115 -1.56 10.96 2.75
N ARG A 116 -1.85 10.91 4.05
CA ARG A 116 -0.85 11.04 5.12
C ARG A 116 0.26 9.99 5.01
N MET A 117 -0.10 8.72 4.81
CA MET A 117 0.87 7.64 4.61
C MET A 117 1.73 7.86 3.35
N ILE A 118 1.10 8.29 2.25
CA ILE A 118 1.80 8.59 0.99
C ILE A 118 2.80 9.73 1.17
N GLU A 119 2.41 10.81 1.84
CA GLU A 119 3.30 11.95 2.13
C GLU A 119 4.52 11.51 2.94
N THR A 120 4.34 10.72 3.99
CA THR A 120 5.45 10.15 4.76
C THR A 120 6.36 9.26 3.91
N GLY A 121 5.77 8.47 2.99
CA GLY A 121 6.53 7.67 2.03
C GLY A 121 7.41 8.53 1.12
N PHE A 122 6.87 9.62 0.56
CA PHE A 122 7.65 10.55 -0.27
C PHE A 122 8.74 11.28 0.52
N GLU A 123 8.46 11.69 1.75
CA GLU A 123 9.46 12.32 2.62
C GLU A 123 10.63 11.37 2.89
N LEU A 124 10.35 10.11 3.23
CA LEU A 124 11.41 9.11 3.44
C LEU A 124 12.24 8.87 2.19
N LEU A 125 11.60 8.69 1.03
CA LEU A 125 12.30 8.56 -0.26
C LEU A 125 13.23 9.73 -0.56
N SER A 126 12.86 10.96 -0.19
CA SER A 126 13.69 12.14 -0.42
C SER A 126 14.95 12.21 0.46
N THR A 127 15.06 11.32 1.45
CA THR A 127 16.20 11.25 2.38
C THR A 127 17.06 9.99 2.23
N MET A 128 16.68 9.07 1.33
CA MET A 128 17.43 7.86 0.98
C MET A 128 18.44 8.15 -0.13
#